data_AF-A0A3B9D172-F1
#
_entry.id   AF-A0A3B9D172-F1
#
_cell.length_a   1.000
_cell.length_b   1.000
_cell.length_c   1.000
_cell.angle_alpha   90.00
_cell.angle_beta   90.00
_cell.angle_gamma   90.00
#
_symmetry.space_group_name_H-M   'P 1'
#
loop_
_entity.id
_entity.type
_entity.pdbx_description
1 polymer ?
#
loop_
_entity_poly.entity_id
_entity_poly.type
_entity_poly.pdbx_seq_one_letter_code
_entity_poly.pdbx_strand_id
1 'polypeptide(L)'
;MNLIDGKSTLKSADLKGRTVVLHFWKYADKPLSEPYGQVGYLEFLYGKRKFNNVEIIGVAMNKSFAQPSTVRSAQRSSRKLVEFMNLSYPIGYDDGSLLRELGDPRESGGTLPLWVVISPNGQIVHYHAGFYEIDQRRGLKALDDVIIEQVKANSKN
;
A
#
# COMPACT_ATOMS: atom_id res chain seq x y z
N MET A 1 -6.35 2.34 13.28
CA MET A 1 -6.32 1.83 11.91
C MET A 1 -6.40 0.31 11.94
N ASN A 2 -7.47 -0.23 11.36
CA ASN A 2 -7.68 -1.67 11.20
C ASN A 2 -7.57 -1.96 9.70
N LEU A 3 -6.43 -2.48 9.27
CA LEU A 3 -6.26 -2.97 7.91
C LEU A 3 -6.64 -4.44 7.88
N ILE A 4 -7.50 -4.86 6.97
CA ILE A 4 -7.85 -6.28 6.82
C ILE A 4 -6.93 -6.84 5.77
N ASP A 5 -5.80 -7.46 6.15
CA ASP A 5 -5.15 -8.38 5.23
C ASP A 5 -6.10 -9.57 5.02
N GLY A 6 -6.13 -10.19 3.84
CA GLY A 6 -7.11 -11.25 3.54
C GLY A 6 -7.15 -12.46 4.50
N LYS A 7 -6.31 -12.51 5.54
CA LYS A 7 -6.24 -13.53 6.59
C LYS A 7 -6.49 -12.97 8.00
N SER A 8 -6.23 -11.68 8.27
CA SER A 8 -6.30 -11.09 9.62
C SER A 8 -6.49 -9.56 9.61
N THR A 9 -6.90 -9.01 10.76
CA THR A 9 -6.96 -7.56 10.99
C THR A 9 -5.61 -7.07 11.55
N LEU A 10 -4.83 -6.37 10.74
CA LEU A 10 -3.67 -5.58 11.15
C LEU A 10 -4.13 -4.35 11.93
N LYS A 11 -3.78 -4.30 13.21
CA LYS A 11 -4.07 -3.16 14.09
C LYS A 11 -2.89 -2.21 14.09
N SER A 12 -3.14 -0.93 14.35
CA SER A 12 -2.09 0.08 14.55
C SER A 12 -0.99 -0.36 15.54
N ALA A 13 -1.34 -1.14 16.56
CA ALA A 13 -0.37 -1.66 17.54
C ALA A 13 0.65 -2.64 16.90
N ASP A 14 0.24 -3.42 15.90
CA ASP A 14 1.08 -4.40 15.21
C ASP A 14 2.13 -3.73 14.30
N LEU A 15 1.94 -2.43 14.04
CA LEU A 15 2.76 -1.61 13.15
C LEU A 15 3.82 -0.78 13.90
N LYS A 16 3.76 -0.73 15.24
CA LYS A 16 4.70 0.06 16.05
C LYS A 16 6.11 -0.48 15.92
N GLY A 17 7.10 0.40 15.74
CA GLY A 17 8.51 0.01 15.59
C GLY A 17 8.88 -0.47 14.18
N ARG A 18 7.94 -0.42 13.21
CA ARG A 18 8.17 -0.77 11.80
C ARG A 18 8.01 0.44 10.91
N THR A 19 8.79 0.49 9.83
CA THR A 19 8.48 1.38 8.70
C THR A 19 7.33 0.76 7.92
N VAL A 20 6.22 1.47 7.76
CA VAL A 20 5.04 0.96 7.06
C VAL A 20 4.86 1.70 5.74
N VAL A 21 4.64 0.96 4.66
CA VAL A 21 4.27 1.49 3.36
C VAL A 21 2.84 1.10 3.05
N LEU A 22 2.00 2.08 2.76
CA LEU A 22 0.63 1.90 2.29
C LEU A 22 0.56 2.32 0.82
N HIS A 23 0.17 1.40 -0.05
CA HIS A 23 -0.07 1.67 -1.46
C HIS A 23 -1.57 1.61 -1.74
N PHE A 24 -2.23 2.76 -1.78
CA PHE A 24 -3.64 2.90 -2.10
C PHE A 24 -3.87 2.85 -3.61
N TRP A 25 -4.76 1.99 -4.07
CA TRP A 25 -5.01 1.81 -5.50
C TRP A 25 -6.45 1.46 -5.83
N LYS A 26 -6.88 1.78 -7.05
CA LYS A 26 -8.19 1.38 -7.61
C LYS A 26 -8.02 0.72 -8.98
N TYR A 27 -7.28 -0.38 -8.99
CA TYR A 27 -7.10 -1.25 -10.13
C TYR A 27 -8.29 -2.20 -10.27
N ALA A 28 -8.68 -2.48 -11.52
CA ALA A 28 -9.70 -3.46 -11.85
C ALA A 28 -9.06 -4.64 -12.59
N ASP A 29 -9.64 -5.83 -12.42
CA ASP A 29 -9.23 -7.00 -13.18
C ASP A 29 -9.57 -6.86 -14.67
N LYS A 30 -10.63 -6.10 -15.03
CA LYS A 30 -11.02 -5.82 -16.42
C LYS A 30 -11.70 -4.44 -16.61
N PRO A 31 -11.37 -3.70 -17.68
CA PRO A 31 -10.21 -3.93 -18.55
C PRO A 31 -8.90 -3.66 -17.80
N LEU A 32 -7.87 -4.44 -18.10
CA LEU A 32 -6.52 -4.12 -17.64
C LEU A 32 -6.04 -2.87 -18.43
N SER A 33 -6.20 -1.66 -17.88
CA SER A 33 -5.53 -0.43 -18.31
C SER A 33 -4.23 -0.20 -17.55
N GLU A 34 -3.12 -0.09 -18.26
CA GLU A 34 -1.85 0.33 -17.67
C GLU A 34 -1.97 1.59 -16.79
N PRO A 35 -1.12 1.75 -15.76
CA PRO A 35 0.02 0.90 -15.39
C PRO A 35 -0.18 0.16 -14.05
N TYR A 36 -0.57 -1.12 -14.11
CA TYR A 36 -0.55 -2.01 -12.94
C TYR A 36 0.86 -2.50 -12.58
N GLY A 37 1.87 -2.22 -13.42
CA GLY A 37 3.24 -2.70 -13.21
C GLY A 37 3.81 -2.36 -11.83
N GLN A 38 3.37 -1.25 -11.22
CA GLN A 38 3.78 -0.87 -9.86
C GLN A 38 3.51 -1.96 -8.81
N VAL A 39 2.41 -2.72 -8.90
CA VAL A 39 2.14 -3.78 -7.91
C VAL A 39 3.16 -4.92 -8.01
N GLY A 40 3.64 -5.23 -9.22
CA GLY A 40 4.71 -6.21 -9.43
C GLY A 40 6.06 -5.70 -8.91
N TYR A 41 6.40 -4.44 -9.15
CA TYR A 41 7.62 -3.86 -8.58
C TYR A 41 7.54 -3.69 -7.06
N LEU A 42 6.35 -3.47 -6.51
CA LEU A 42 6.11 -3.46 -5.07
C LEU A 42 6.25 -4.85 -4.46
N GLU A 43 5.80 -5.91 -5.14
CA GLU A 43 6.03 -7.30 -4.73
C GLU A 43 7.53 -7.62 -4.67
N PHE A 44 8.30 -7.19 -5.69
CA PHE A 44 9.76 -7.31 -5.66
C PHE A 44 10.38 -6.58 -4.45
N LEU A 45 9.94 -5.35 -4.19
CA LEU A 45 10.41 -4.56 -3.05
C LEU A 45 10.01 -5.19 -1.70
N TYR A 46 8.81 -5.75 -1.61
CA TYR A 46 8.34 -6.50 -0.44
C TYR A 46 9.24 -7.71 -0.15
N GLY A 47 9.51 -8.53 -1.16
CA GLY A 47 10.44 -9.66 -1.04
C GLY A 47 11.82 -9.24 -0.53
N LYS A 48 12.32 -8.09 -1.00
CA LYS A 48 13.62 -7.51 -0.60
C LYS A 48 13.65 -6.96 0.83
N ARG A 49 12.53 -6.47 1.37
CA ARG A 49 12.50 -5.67 2.63
C ARG A 49 11.74 -6.30 3.80
N LYS A 50 10.96 -7.35 3.59
CA LYS A 50 10.09 -7.95 4.61
C LYS A 50 10.79 -8.42 5.91
N PHE A 51 12.12 -8.54 5.91
CA PHE A 51 12.91 -8.91 7.09
C PHE A 51 13.63 -7.73 7.76
N ASN A 52 13.40 -6.48 7.33
CA ASN A 52 14.12 -5.30 7.80
C ASN A 52 13.28 -4.36 8.67
N ASN A 53 12.33 -4.88 9.47
CA ASN A 53 11.33 -4.07 10.19
C ASN A 53 10.54 -3.15 9.25
N VAL A 54 10.23 -3.65 8.06
CA VAL A 54 9.41 -2.96 7.06
C VAL A 54 8.14 -3.78 6.83
N GLU A 55 7.01 -3.10 6.86
CA GLU A 55 5.70 -3.65 6.50
C GLU A 55 5.23 -2.95 5.22
N ILE A 56 4.85 -3.71 4.19
CA ILE A 56 4.32 -3.16 2.94
C ILE A 56 2.92 -3.72 2.74
N ILE A 57 1.95 -2.84 2.55
CA ILE A 57 0.53 -3.19 2.47
C ILE A 57 -0.08 -2.51 1.26
N GLY A 58 -0.71 -3.29 0.38
CA GLY A 58 -1.59 -2.72 -0.63
C GLY A 58 -2.95 -2.41 -0.04
N VAL A 59 -3.54 -1.28 -0.38
CA VAL A 59 -4.86 -0.87 0.09
C VAL A 59 -5.76 -0.70 -1.13
N ALA A 60 -6.63 -1.69 -1.35
CA ALA A 60 -7.61 -1.63 -2.42
C ALA A 60 -8.70 -0.62 -2.07
N MET A 61 -8.91 0.36 -2.94
CA MET A 61 -9.85 1.46 -2.77
C MET A 61 -11.18 1.16 -3.47
N ASN A 62 -12.27 1.06 -2.73
CA ASN A 62 -13.60 0.96 -3.31
C ASN A 62 -14.69 1.42 -2.33
N LYS A 63 -15.53 2.38 -2.73
CA LYS A 63 -16.69 2.83 -1.94
C LYS A 63 -17.64 1.66 -1.57
N SER A 64 -17.67 0.61 -2.39
CA SER A 64 -18.44 -0.61 -2.12
C SER A 64 -17.99 -1.38 -0.88
N PHE A 65 -16.82 -1.07 -0.30
CA PHE A 65 -16.41 -1.65 0.99
C PHE A 65 -17.22 -1.13 2.17
N ALA A 66 -17.86 0.04 2.03
CA ALA A 66 -18.72 0.62 3.08
C ALA A 66 -20.04 -0.13 3.28
N GLN A 67 -20.48 -0.94 2.30
CA GLN A 67 -21.83 -1.51 2.26
C GLN A 67 -21.81 -3.03 2.39
N PRO A 68 -22.51 -3.63 3.38
CA PRO A 68 -22.55 -5.09 3.58
C PRO A 68 -23.03 -5.87 2.34
N SER A 69 -23.92 -5.28 1.54
CA SER A 69 -24.45 -5.89 0.31
C SER A 69 -23.43 -5.96 -0.83
N THR A 70 -22.43 -5.07 -0.86
CA THR A 70 -21.46 -4.99 -1.97
C THR A 70 -20.03 -5.39 -1.57
N VAL A 71 -19.72 -5.44 -0.27
CA VAL A 71 -18.36 -5.70 0.25
C VAL A 71 -17.75 -7.00 -0.30
N ARG A 72 -18.54 -8.09 -0.36
CA ARG A 72 -18.05 -9.40 -0.83
C ARG A 72 -17.66 -9.38 -2.32
N SER A 73 -18.42 -8.65 -3.13
CA SER A 73 -18.14 -8.51 -4.56
C SER A 73 -16.86 -7.68 -4.79
N ALA A 74 -16.72 -6.57 -4.07
CA ALA A 74 -15.54 -5.72 -4.13
C ALA A 74 -14.26 -6.47 -3.67
N GLN A 75 -14.36 -7.27 -2.60
CA GLN A 75 -13.26 -8.12 -2.13
C GLN A 75 -12.89 -9.17 -3.18
N ARG A 76 -13.88 -9.83 -3.81
CA ARG A 76 -13.63 -10.80 -4.87
C ARG A 76 -12.91 -10.18 -6.07
N SER A 77 -13.31 -8.99 -6.50
CA SER A 77 -12.63 -8.27 -7.59
C SER A 77 -11.17 -7.98 -7.25
N SER A 78 -10.90 -7.49 -6.03
CA SER A 78 -9.54 -7.21 -5.57
C SER A 78 -8.69 -8.47 -5.49
N ARG A 79 -9.25 -9.58 -5.00
CA ARG A 79 -8.56 -10.89 -4.93
C ARG A 79 -8.17 -11.44 -6.29
N LYS A 80 -9.03 -11.29 -7.31
CA LYS A 80 -8.68 -11.71 -8.67
C LYS A 80 -7.42 -11.02 -9.19
N LEU A 81 -7.26 -9.72 -8.92
CA LEU A 81 -6.05 -8.99 -9.29
C LEU A 81 -4.83 -9.53 -8.54
N VAL A 82 -4.97 -9.75 -7.23
CA VAL A 82 -3.91 -10.30 -6.37
C VAL A 82 -3.45 -11.67 -6.86
N GLU A 83 -4.39 -12.55 -7.19
CA GLU A 83 -4.13 -13.88 -7.75
C GLU A 83 -3.49 -13.79 -9.13
N PHE A 84 -4.03 -12.94 -10.02
CA PHE A 84 -3.51 -12.76 -11.37
C PHE A 84 -2.07 -12.23 -11.39
N MET A 85 -1.75 -11.28 -10.51
CA MET A 85 -0.42 -10.68 -10.39
C MET A 85 0.52 -11.45 -9.45
N ASN A 86 0.03 -12.53 -8.81
CA ASN A 86 0.76 -13.33 -7.82
C ASN A 86 1.37 -12.49 -6.69
N LEU A 87 0.56 -11.59 -6.11
CA LEU A 87 1.02 -10.71 -5.02
C LEU A 87 0.98 -11.47 -3.68
N SER A 88 2.04 -11.33 -2.89
CA SER A 88 2.19 -12.00 -1.59
C SER A 88 2.17 -11.04 -0.40
N TYR A 89 2.37 -9.74 -0.64
CA TYR A 89 2.22 -8.75 0.41
C TYR A 89 0.74 -8.62 0.89
N PRO A 90 0.52 -8.26 2.17
CA PRO A 90 -0.82 -8.03 2.72
C PRO A 90 -1.66 -7.03 1.90
N ILE A 91 -2.96 -7.31 1.76
CA ILE A 91 -3.91 -6.44 1.05
C ILE A 91 -5.04 -6.03 1.97
N GLY A 92 -5.08 -4.75 2.34
CA GLY A 92 -6.17 -4.05 3.00
C GLY A 92 -7.28 -3.60 2.05
N TYR A 93 -8.43 -3.26 2.61
CA TYR A 93 -9.57 -2.67 1.89
C TYR A 93 -9.95 -1.34 2.54
N ASP A 94 -10.16 -0.31 1.72
CA ASP A 94 -10.56 1.02 2.19
C ASP A 94 -11.69 1.60 1.31
N ASP A 95 -12.72 2.14 1.95
CA ASP A 95 -13.81 2.87 1.29
C ASP A 95 -13.49 4.35 1.08
N GLY A 96 -12.40 4.83 1.66
CA GLY A 96 -11.90 6.20 1.62
C GLY A 96 -11.79 6.82 3.00
N SER A 97 -12.31 6.16 4.04
CA SER A 97 -12.19 6.64 5.42
C SER A 97 -10.74 6.65 5.90
N LEU A 98 -9.98 5.59 5.66
CA LEU A 98 -8.59 5.53 6.10
C LEU A 98 -7.72 6.56 5.39
N LEU A 99 -7.82 6.65 4.06
CA LEU A 99 -7.03 7.63 3.31
C LEU A 99 -7.35 9.07 3.75
N ARG A 100 -8.60 9.37 4.11
CA ARG A 100 -8.98 10.67 4.67
C ARG A 100 -8.38 10.93 6.05
N GLU A 101 -8.37 9.93 6.93
CA GLU A 101 -7.74 10.03 8.27
C GLU A 101 -6.23 10.33 8.18
N LEU A 102 -5.55 9.82 7.15
CA LEU A 102 -4.14 10.06 6.92
C LEU A 102 -3.87 11.45 6.28
N GLY A 103 -4.90 12.09 5.72
CA GLY A 103 -4.80 13.30 4.92
C GLY A 103 -4.79 12.95 3.44
N ASP A 104 -5.96 13.00 2.80
CA ASP A 104 -6.17 12.54 1.42
C ASP A 104 -5.67 13.57 0.40
N PRO A 105 -4.54 13.32 -0.30
CA PRO A 105 -3.99 14.28 -1.25
C PRO A 105 -4.86 14.50 -2.49
N ARG A 106 -5.93 13.70 -2.68
CA ARG A 106 -6.90 13.92 -3.76
C ARG A 106 -7.77 15.14 -3.52
N GLU A 107 -7.91 15.59 -2.27
CA GLU A 107 -8.63 16.83 -1.93
C GLU A 107 -7.94 18.07 -2.50
N SER A 108 -6.63 17.99 -2.78
CA SER A 108 -5.83 19.05 -3.43
C SER A 108 -5.43 18.71 -4.87
N GLY A 109 -6.12 17.77 -5.53
CA GLY A 109 -5.91 17.43 -6.94
C GLY A 109 -4.98 16.24 -7.21
N GLY A 110 -4.54 15.52 -6.17
CA GLY A 110 -3.81 14.26 -6.33
C GLY A 110 -4.65 13.15 -6.98
N THR A 111 -3.97 12.14 -7.54
CA THR A 111 -4.61 10.98 -8.19
C THR A 111 -4.12 9.67 -7.60
N LEU A 112 -4.93 8.62 -7.70
CA LEU A 112 -4.47 7.26 -7.43
C LEU A 112 -3.52 6.76 -8.55
N PRO A 113 -2.59 5.83 -8.25
CA PRO A 113 -2.31 5.28 -6.93
C PRO A 113 -1.69 6.30 -5.98
N LEU A 114 -1.83 6.08 -4.67
CA LEU A 114 -1.24 6.92 -3.63
C LEU A 114 -0.37 6.08 -2.73
N TRP A 115 0.72 6.67 -2.26
CA TRP A 115 1.71 6.00 -1.43
C TRP A 115 1.94 6.81 -0.17
N VAL A 116 1.90 6.13 0.96
CA VAL A 116 2.15 6.72 2.28
C VAL A 116 3.23 5.89 2.95
N VAL A 117 4.29 6.55 3.42
CA VAL A 117 5.29 5.91 4.27
C VAL A 117 5.15 6.47 5.68
N ILE A 118 5.01 5.56 6.63
CA ILE A 118 4.89 5.84 8.06
C ILE A 118 6.16 5.32 8.73
N SER A 119 6.82 6.18 9.50
CA SER A 119 8.01 5.82 10.26
C SER A 119 7.68 4.93 11.47
N PRO A 120 8.68 4.26 12.07
CA PRO A 120 8.51 3.41 13.26
C PRO A 120 7.83 4.05 14.47
N ASN A 121 7.89 5.39 14.59
CA ASN A 121 7.23 6.17 15.64
C ASN A 121 5.78 6.56 15.30
N GLY A 122 5.26 6.15 14.14
CA GLY A 122 3.89 6.41 13.69
C GLY A 122 3.67 7.72 12.95
N GLN A 123 4.74 8.46 12.61
CA GLN A 123 4.62 9.69 11.82
C GLN A 123 4.59 9.39 10.32
N ILE A 124 3.78 10.14 9.57
CA ILE A 124 3.84 10.09 8.11
C ILE A 124 5.06 10.88 7.66
N VAL A 125 5.97 10.22 6.94
CA VAL A 125 7.26 10.81 6.50
C VAL A 125 7.32 10.98 4.98
N HIS A 126 6.42 10.37 4.23
CA HIS A 126 6.38 10.50 2.78
C HIS A 126 4.98 10.31 2.21
N TYR A 127 4.65 11.16 1.24
CA TYR A 127 3.48 11.08 0.38
C TYR A 127 3.94 11.09 -1.08
N HIS A 128 3.40 10.19 -1.89
CA HIS A 128 3.55 10.22 -3.34
C HIS A 128 2.20 9.98 -4.02
N ALA A 129 1.81 10.88 -4.91
CA ALA A 129 0.60 10.76 -5.72
C ALA A 129 0.95 10.34 -7.14
N GLY A 130 0.21 9.37 -7.66
CA GLY A 130 0.46 8.74 -8.95
C GLY A 130 1.56 7.68 -8.90
N PHE A 131 2.12 7.41 -10.07
CA PHE A 131 3.07 6.33 -10.30
C PHE A 131 4.49 6.76 -9.92
N TYR A 132 5.27 5.87 -9.32
CA TYR A 132 6.72 6.06 -9.23
C TYR A 132 7.37 5.83 -10.60
N GLU A 133 8.46 6.53 -10.88
CA GLU A 133 9.34 6.14 -11.97
C GLU A 133 9.96 4.76 -11.69
N ILE A 134 10.01 3.92 -12.71
CA ILE A 134 10.57 2.56 -12.61
C ILE A 134 12.02 2.57 -13.08
N ASP A 135 12.94 2.24 -12.18
CA ASP A 135 14.31 1.89 -12.56
C ASP A 135 14.31 0.43 -13.07
N GLN A 136 14.74 0.21 -14.30
CA GLN A 136 14.74 -1.13 -14.92
C GLN A 136 15.57 -2.17 -14.14
N ARG A 137 16.57 -1.73 -13.38
CA ARG A 137 17.45 -2.61 -12.60
C ARG A 137 17.05 -2.69 -11.13
N ARG A 138 16.47 -1.62 -10.59
CA ARG A 138 16.23 -1.47 -9.14
C ARG A 138 14.76 -1.44 -8.75
N GLY A 139 13.84 -1.34 -9.71
CA GLY A 139 12.40 -1.21 -9.49
C GLY A 139 12.03 0.16 -8.92
N LEU A 140 11.27 0.18 -7.82
CA LEU A 140 10.80 1.39 -7.14
C LEU A 140 11.91 2.06 -6.33
N LYS A 141 12.97 2.52 -6.99
CA LYS A 141 14.17 3.07 -6.33
C LYS A 141 13.82 4.21 -5.37
N ALA A 142 13.01 5.17 -5.80
CA ALA A 142 12.65 6.33 -4.98
C ALA A 142 11.94 5.92 -3.68
N LEU A 143 11.01 4.97 -3.76
CA LEU A 143 10.34 4.42 -2.59
C LEU A 143 11.32 3.63 -1.70
N ASP A 144 12.19 2.81 -2.30
CA ASP A 144 13.18 2.03 -1.54
C ASP A 144 14.15 2.93 -0.77
N ASP A 145 14.57 4.06 -1.35
CA ASP A 145 15.45 5.03 -0.69
C ASP A 145 14.79 5.62 0.57
N VAL A 146 13.52 6.02 0.49
CA VAL A 146 12.74 6.51 1.64
C VAL A 146 12.64 5.44 2.74
N ILE A 147 12.38 4.19 2.36
CA ILE A 147 12.30 3.07 3.32
C ILE A 147 13.65 2.87 4.02
N ILE A 148 14.75 2.84 3.26
CA ILE A 148 16.10 2.63 3.81
C ILE A 148 16.46 3.74 4.79
N GLU A 149 16.10 4.99 4.50
CA GLU A 149 16.33 6.11 5.40
C GLU A 149 15.65 5.88 6.75
N GLN A 150 14.38 5.45 6.76
CA GLN A 150 13.65 5.16 7.99
C GLN A 150 14.20 3.96 8.75
N VAL A 151 14.59 2.90 8.05
CA VAL A 151 15.22 1.73 8.67
C VAL A 151 16.55 2.11 9.33
N LYS A 152 17.39 2.91 8.66
CA LYS A 152 18.67 3.38 9.22
C LYS A 152 18.48 4.30 10.42
N ALA A 153 17.49 5.20 10.36
CA ALA A 153 17.18 6.10 11.47
C ALA A 153 16.74 5.30 12.72
N ASN A 154 15.96 4.23 12.52
CA ASN A 154 15.49 3.38 13.61
C ASN A 154 16.61 2.55 14.25
N SER A 155 17.59 2.06 13.47
CA SER A 155 18.70 1.27 14.00
C SER A 155 19.74 2.06 14.82
N LYS A 156 19.63 3.39 14.85
CA LYS A 156 20.53 4.28 15.62
C LYS A 156 19.98 4.67 16.99
N ASN A 157 18.74 4.31 17.31
CA ASN A 157 18.09 4.52 18.59
C ASN A 157 18.05 3.21 19.40
#